data_AF-A0A1M7DN79-F1
#
_entry.id   AF-A0A1M7DN79-F1
#
_cell.length_a   1.000
_cell.length_b   1.000
_cell.length_c   1.000
_cell.angle_alpha   90.00
_cell.angle_beta   90.00
_cell.angle_gamma   90.00
#
_symmetry.space_group_name_H-M   'P 1'
#
loop_
_entity.id
_entity.type
_entity.pdbx_description
1 polymer ?
#
loop_
_entity_poly.entity_id
_entity_poly.type
_entity_poly.pdbx_seq_one_letter_code
_entity_poly.pdbx_strand_id
1 'polypeptide(L)'
;MFGDKIKAFAQKKYGADKHLAAALGMSPQQLAAYTAEKRKPGFEILQKLAGLGCSVSWILDDDKTIDELNNSFNFVKGDSENKGILDLSGALELSNTPASRLAQLVGVSPATLDSWRQGTATPTVEELSRLFNQVVALALSSRHAATTPEAENPPTQATA
;
A
#
# COMPACT_ATOMS: atom_id res chain seq x y z
N MET A 1 -16.21 -19.28 4.82
CA MET A 1 -15.38 -20.47 5.12
C MET A 1 -14.28 -20.62 4.06
N PHE A 2 -13.01 -20.75 4.48
CA PHE A 2 -11.85 -20.72 3.57
C PHE A 2 -11.77 -21.95 2.65
N GLY A 3 -12.32 -23.09 3.08
CA GLY A 3 -12.33 -24.33 2.31
C GLY A 3 -13.11 -24.21 0.99
N ASP A 4 -14.26 -23.54 1.02
CA ASP A 4 -15.07 -23.24 -0.17
C ASP A 4 -14.37 -22.26 -1.13
N LYS A 5 -13.61 -21.30 -0.60
CA LYS A 5 -12.83 -20.36 -1.42
C LYS A 5 -11.73 -21.06 -2.21
N ILE A 6 -11.04 -22.02 -1.57
CA ILE A 6 -10.03 -22.85 -2.26
C ILE A 6 -10.67 -23.67 -3.39
N LYS A 7 -11.86 -24.26 -3.16
CA LYS A 7 -12.62 -24.97 -4.22
C LYS A 7 -13.05 -24.04 -5.35
N ALA A 8 -13.60 -22.87 -5.01
CA ALA A 8 -14.02 -21.87 -5.99
C ALA A 8 -12.84 -21.41 -6.86
N PHE A 9 -11.66 -21.23 -6.27
CA PHE A 9 -10.44 -20.93 -7.02
C PHE A 9 -9.99 -22.08 -7.92
N ALA A 10 -10.01 -23.31 -7.40
CA ALA A 10 -9.65 -24.50 -8.17
C ALA A 10 -10.55 -24.66 -9.41
N GLN A 11 -11.86 -24.52 -9.22
CA GLN A 11 -12.87 -24.53 -10.28
C GLN A 11 -12.63 -23.42 -11.30
N LYS A 12 -12.45 -22.17 -10.84
CA LYS A 12 -12.31 -21.01 -11.73
C LYS A 12 -11.03 -21.02 -12.55
N LYS A 13 -9.92 -21.48 -11.98
CA LYS A 13 -8.60 -21.42 -12.63
C LYS A 13 -8.20 -22.72 -13.34
N TYR A 14 -8.58 -23.87 -12.79
CA TYR A 14 -8.12 -25.18 -13.26
C TYR A 14 -9.25 -26.15 -13.61
N GLY A 15 -10.52 -25.76 -13.42
CA GLY A 15 -11.71 -26.58 -13.68
C GLY A 15 -11.92 -27.74 -12.69
N ALA A 16 -10.87 -28.20 -12.01
CA ALA A 16 -10.93 -29.33 -11.08
C ALA A 16 -9.91 -29.19 -9.93
N ASP A 17 -10.33 -29.58 -8.73
CA ASP A 17 -9.52 -29.59 -7.51
C ASP A 17 -8.23 -30.43 -7.65
N LYS A 18 -8.30 -31.51 -8.45
CA LYS A 18 -7.16 -32.39 -8.72
C LYS A 18 -6.01 -31.68 -9.45
N HIS A 19 -6.34 -30.75 -10.34
CA HIS A 19 -5.35 -29.97 -11.09
C HIS A 19 -4.70 -28.90 -10.21
N LEU A 20 -5.46 -28.29 -9.29
CA LEU A 20 -4.89 -27.39 -8.29
C LEU A 20 -3.92 -28.14 -7.37
N ALA A 21 -4.28 -29.35 -6.93
CA ALA A 21 -3.40 -30.18 -6.10
C ALA A 21 -2.08 -30.51 -6.81
N ALA A 22 -2.16 -30.88 -8.10
CA ALA A 22 -0.98 -31.11 -8.94
C ALA A 22 -0.12 -29.83 -9.09
N ALA A 23 -0.75 -28.68 -9.31
CA ALA A 23 -0.05 -27.39 -9.42
C ALA A 23 0.62 -26.95 -8.11
N LEU A 24 0.05 -27.33 -6.96
CA LEU A 24 0.62 -27.08 -5.63
C LEU A 24 1.71 -28.10 -5.24
N GLY A 25 1.91 -29.15 -6.04
CA GLY A 25 2.82 -30.26 -5.74
C GLY A 25 2.40 -31.05 -4.51
N MET A 26 1.09 -31.23 -4.30
CA MET A 26 0.54 -31.99 -3.17
C MET A 26 -0.50 -33.01 -3.60
N SER A 27 -0.75 -34.01 -2.76
CA SER A 27 -1.78 -35.01 -3.02
C SER A 27 -3.19 -34.40 -2.93
N PRO A 28 -4.16 -34.85 -3.75
CA PRO A 28 -5.55 -34.40 -3.68
C PRO A 28 -6.19 -34.60 -2.30
N GLN A 29 -5.76 -35.61 -1.55
CA GLN A 29 -6.18 -35.87 -0.17
C GLN A 29 -5.71 -34.78 0.80
N GLN A 30 -4.52 -34.22 0.59
CA GLN A 30 -4.04 -33.09 1.40
C GLN A 30 -4.84 -31.83 1.08
N LEU A 31 -5.09 -31.55 -0.21
CA LEU A 31 -5.96 -30.44 -0.61
C LEU A 31 -7.37 -30.62 -0.02
N ALA A 32 -7.91 -31.83 -0.07
CA ALA A 32 -9.22 -32.16 0.49
C ALA A 32 -9.30 -31.86 1.99
N ALA A 33 -8.23 -32.11 2.76
CA ALA A 33 -8.17 -31.79 4.19
C ALA A 33 -8.29 -30.28 4.48
N TYR A 34 -7.79 -29.42 3.58
CA TYR A 34 -7.96 -27.96 3.67
C TYR A 34 -9.34 -27.53 3.19
N THR A 35 -9.84 -28.07 2.08
CA THR A 35 -11.19 -27.73 1.56
C THR A 35 -12.33 -28.21 2.44
N ALA A 36 -12.10 -29.25 3.25
CA ALA A 36 -13.05 -29.77 4.24
C ALA A 36 -12.84 -29.15 5.63
N GLU A 37 -12.01 -28.11 5.73
CA GLU A 37 -11.70 -27.35 6.96
C GLU A 37 -11.15 -28.19 8.13
N LYS A 38 -10.79 -29.45 7.87
CA LYS A 38 -10.17 -30.37 8.83
C LYS A 38 -8.77 -29.91 9.24
N ARG A 39 -8.13 -29.07 8.40
CA ARG A 39 -6.79 -28.54 8.64
C ARG A 39 -6.73 -27.09 8.18
N LYS A 40 -6.19 -26.20 9.02
CA LYS A 40 -5.90 -24.82 8.62
C LYS A 40 -4.65 -24.79 7.72
N PRO A 41 -4.69 -24.08 6.56
CA PRO A 41 -3.53 -23.92 5.71
C PRO A 41 -2.46 -23.11 6.45
N GLY A 42 -1.26 -23.68 6.57
CA GLY A 42 -0.10 -22.97 7.12
C GLY A 42 0.52 -22.03 6.09
N PHE A 43 1.50 -21.24 6.53
CA PHE A 43 2.21 -20.26 5.70
C PHE A 43 2.73 -20.84 4.37
N GLU A 44 3.31 -22.03 4.40
CA GLU A 44 3.85 -22.68 3.19
C GLU A 44 2.79 -22.95 2.11
N ILE A 45 1.58 -23.36 2.51
CA ILE A 45 0.49 -23.65 1.59
C ILE A 45 -0.04 -22.35 1.00
N LEU A 46 -0.16 -21.31 1.83
CA LEU A 46 -0.60 -19.98 1.40
C LEU A 46 0.39 -19.35 0.42
N GLN A 47 1.70 -19.50 0.65
CA GLN A 47 2.73 -19.02 -0.25
C GLN A 47 2.66 -19.73 -1.62
N LYS A 48 2.41 -21.05 -1.63
CA LYS A 48 2.21 -21.80 -2.88
C LYS A 48 0.95 -21.36 -3.61
N LEU A 49 -0.15 -21.14 -2.89
CA LEU A 49 -1.39 -20.60 -3.45
C LEU A 49 -1.18 -19.19 -4.03
N ALA A 50 -0.42 -18.33 -3.35
CA ALA A 50 -0.02 -17.01 -3.84
C ALA A 50 0.81 -17.09 -5.12
N GLY A 51 1.77 -18.03 -5.19
CA GLY A 51 2.56 -18.29 -6.38
C GLY A 51 1.72 -18.76 -7.57
N LEU A 52 0.61 -19.42 -7.30
CA LEU A 52 -0.40 -19.75 -8.31
C LEU A 52 -1.41 -18.62 -8.55
N GLY A 53 -1.17 -17.40 -8.06
CA GLY A 53 -2.05 -16.25 -8.26
C GLY A 53 -3.36 -16.31 -7.48
N CYS A 54 -3.41 -17.08 -6.40
CA CYS A 54 -4.52 -17.04 -5.45
C CYS A 54 -4.24 -16.00 -4.36
N SER A 55 -5.14 -15.05 -4.16
CA SER A 55 -4.96 -14.03 -3.13
C SER A 55 -5.11 -14.64 -1.74
N VAL A 56 -4.01 -14.66 -0.98
CA VAL A 56 -3.97 -15.14 0.42
C VAL A 56 -4.97 -14.40 1.30
N SER A 57 -5.10 -13.08 1.10
CA SER A 57 -6.12 -12.28 1.79
C SER A 57 -7.53 -12.79 1.49
N TRP A 58 -7.85 -13.13 0.24
CA TRP A 58 -9.18 -13.65 -0.10
C TRP A 58 -9.46 -15.01 0.57
N ILE A 59 -8.46 -15.89 0.67
CA ILE A 59 -8.57 -17.20 1.34
C ILE A 59 -8.74 -17.05 2.86
N LEU A 60 -7.93 -16.20 3.49
CA LEU A 60 -7.87 -16.05 4.95
C LEU A 60 -8.95 -15.12 5.52
N ASP A 61 -9.65 -14.40 4.66
CA ASP A 61 -10.80 -13.60 5.05
C ASP A 61 -11.91 -14.56 5.54
N ASP A 62 -11.89 -14.88 6.83
CA ASP A 62 -13.02 -15.46 7.54
C ASP A 62 -14.10 -14.39 7.56
N ASP A 63 -15.30 -14.70 7.06
CA ASP A 63 -16.51 -13.88 7.03
C ASP A 63 -16.72 -13.06 8.32
N LYS A 64 -15.98 -11.97 8.46
CA LYS A 64 -16.45 -10.70 8.97
C LYS A 64 -16.71 -9.94 7.70
N THR A 65 -17.96 -9.53 7.53
CA THR A 65 -18.41 -8.68 6.46
C THR A 65 -17.28 -7.72 6.06
N ILE A 66 -16.96 -7.68 4.76
CA ILE A 66 -16.04 -6.70 4.19
C ILE A 66 -16.41 -5.26 4.65
N ASP A 67 -17.64 -5.06 5.11
CA ASP A 67 -18.19 -3.89 5.79
C ASP A 67 -17.46 -3.46 7.10
N GLU A 68 -17.06 -4.40 7.96
CA GLU A 68 -16.54 -4.06 9.30
C GLU A 68 -14.99 -3.93 9.32
N LEU A 69 -14.31 -4.62 8.39
CA LEU A 69 -12.88 -4.39 8.12
C LEU A 69 -12.66 -3.14 7.25
N ASN A 70 -13.59 -2.76 6.37
CA ASN A 70 -13.56 -1.45 5.72
C ASN A 70 -13.60 -0.33 6.78
N ASN A 71 -14.40 -0.46 7.84
CA ASN A 71 -14.48 0.58 8.86
C ASN A 71 -13.20 0.76 9.71
N SER A 72 -12.32 -0.24 9.81
CA SER A 72 -11.04 -0.12 10.52
C SER A 72 -9.82 0.10 9.60
N PHE A 73 -9.95 -0.20 8.30
CA PHE A 73 -8.98 0.08 7.24
C PHE A 73 -9.50 1.12 6.22
N ASN A 74 -10.32 2.06 6.68
CA ASN A 74 -10.73 3.25 5.90
C ASN A 74 -9.58 4.28 5.77
N PHE A 75 -8.37 3.79 5.49
CA PHE A 75 -7.38 4.52 4.73
C PHE A 75 -7.44 3.97 3.30
N VAL A 76 -8.25 4.63 2.47
CA VAL A 76 -8.32 4.46 1.01
C VAL A 76 -9.01 3.17 0.52
N LYS A 77 -10.35 3.12 0.59
CA LYS A 77 -11.14 2.47 -0.47
C LYS A 77 -12.28 3.40 -0.85
N GLY A 78 -11.98 4.27 -1.80
CA GLY A 78 -12.99 5.09 -2.45
C GLY A 78 -14.05 4.21 -3.08
N ASP A 79 -15.30 4.55 -2.80
CA ASP A 79 -16.44 4.15 -3.60
C ASP A 79 -16.16 4.37 -5.08
N SER A 80 -16.55 3.35 -5.83
CA SER A 80 -16.61 3.25 -7.26
C SER A 80 -17.39 4.43 -7.84
N GLU A 81 -16.66 5.51 -8.11
CA GLU A 81 -16.93 6.57 -9.10
C GLU A 81 -15.76 7.58 -9.24
N ASN A 82 -14.74 7.52 -8.37
CA ASN A 82 -13.55 8.36 -8.50
C ASN A 82 -12.33 7.59 -9.04
N LYS A 83 -12.11 7.73 -10.33
CA LYS A 83 -10.91 7.30 -11.04
C LYS A 83 -9.70 8.09 -10.51
N GLY A 84 -8.80 7.44 -9.77
CA GLY A 84 -7.39 7.88 -9.67
C GLY A 84 -7.07 9.17 -8.88
N ILE A 85 -7.86 9.56 -7.89
CA ILE A 85 -7.45 10.65 -6.98
C ILE A 85 -6.26 10.18 -6.14
N LEU A 86 -5.08 10.75 -6.40
CA LEU A 86 -3.89 10.56 -5.57
C LEU A 86 -3.98 11.49 -4.36
N ASP A 87 -4.20 10.95 -3.16
CA ASP A 87 -4.17 11.75 -1.93
C ASP A 87 -2.72 12.14 -1.59
N LEU A 88 -2.38 13.42 -1.82
CA LEU A 88 -1.08 14.00 -1.49
C LEU A 88 -1.10 14.77 -0.18
N SER A 89 -2.22 14.77 0.53
CA SER A 89 -2.43 15.55 1.74
C SER A 89 -1.39 15.18 2.82
N GLY A 90 -1.24 13.89 3.11
CA GLY A 90 -0.22 13.43 4.07
C GLY A 90 1.23 13.72 3.63
N ALA A 91 1.51 13.73 2.32
CA ALA A 91 2.83 14.06 1.80
C ALA A 91 3.16 15.57 1.92
N LEU A 92 2.17 16.44 1.79
CA LEU A 92 2.30 17.88 1.98
C LEU A 92 2.48 18.24 3.45
N GLU A 93 1.78 17.55 4.35
CA GLU A 93 1.94 17.70 5.79
C GLU A 93 3.33 17.25 6.26
N LEU A 94 3.81 16.09 5.77
CA LEU A 94 5.12 15.55 6.15
C LEU A 94 6.30 16.37 5.60
N SER A 95 6.16 16.94 4.41
CA SER A 95 7.22 17.74 3.79
C SER A 95 7.21 19.21 4.23
N ASN A 96 6.18 19.66 4.95
CA ASN A 96 5.93 21.07 5.27
C ASN A 96 6.13 22.00 4.06
N THR A 97 5.80 21.50 2.87
CA THR A 97 6.12 22.14 1.59
C THR A 97 4.83 22.34 0.80
N PRO A 98 4.55 23.55 0.28
CA PRO A 98 3.34 23.78 -0.50
C PRO A 98 3.36 22.97 -1.80
N ALA A 99 2.19 22.54 -2.27
CA ALA A 99 2.04 21.67 -3.44
C ALA A 99 2.73 22.20 -4.70
N SER A 100 2.69 23.53 -4.91
CA SER A 100 3.37 24.19 -6.03
C SER A 100 4.89 24.01 -5.99
N ARG A 101 5.47 24.02 -4.78
CA ARG A 101 6.92 23.83 -4.59
C ARG A 101 7.30 22.37 -4.72
N LEU A 102 6.46 21.46 -4.23
CA LEU A 102 6.65 20.02 -4.42
C LEU A 102 6.61 19.64 -5.91
N ALA A 103 5.66 20.19 -6.68
CA ALA A 103 5.57 19.97 -8.12
C ALA A 103 6.88 20.35 -8.83
N GLN A 104 7.43 21.54 -8.51
CA GLN A 104 8.71 21.98 -9.06
C GLN A 104 9.87 21.03 -8.73
N LEU A 105 9.92 20.50 -7.51
CA LEU A 105 10.98 19.59 -7.09
C LEU A 105 10.88 18.21 -7.76
N VAL A 106 9.67 17.75 -8.06
CA VAL A 106 9.41 16.49 -8.77
C VAL A 106 9.62 16.63 -10.28
N GLY A 107 9.75 17.87 -10.78
CA GLY A 107 9.93 18.17 -12.19
C GLY A 107 8.63 18.17 -12.98
N VAL A 108 7.49 18.37 -12.32
CA VAL A 108 6.16 18.45 -12.95
C VAL A 108 5.52 19.81 -12.75
N SER A 109 4.56 20.15 -13.60
CA SER A 109 3.83 21.41 -13.45
C SER A 109 2.85 21.34 -12.27
N PRO A 110 2.59 22.45 -11.56
CA PRO A 110 1.57 22.49 -10.51
C PRO A 110 0.20 22.02 -10.99
N ALA A 111 -0.17 22.34 -12.24
CA ALA A 111 -1.40 21.87 -12.88
C ALA A 111 -1.44 20.34 -13.08
N THR A 112 -0.29 19.71 -13.39
CA THR A 112 -0.17 18.25 -13.52
C THR A 112 -0.38 17.57 -12.17
N LEU A 113 0.24 18.11 -11.12
CA LEU A 113 0.09 17.60 -9.76
C LEU A 113 -1.35 17.80 -9.26
N ASP A 114 -2.00 18.91 -9.60
CA ASP A 114 -3.41 19.14 -9.28
C ASP A 114 -4.33 18.20 -10.09
N SER A 115 -4.00 17.89 -11.34
CA SER A 115 -4.71 16.91 -12.15
C SER A 115 -4.61 15.49 -11.57
N TRP A 116 -3.48 15.13 -10.94
CA TRP A 116 -3.37 13.87 -10.19
C TRP A 116 -4.21 13.86 -8.92
N ARG A 117 -4.28 15.00 -8.22
CA ARG A 117 -5.15 15.16 -7.03
C ARG A 117 -6.63 15.14 -7.37
N GLN A 118 -7.01 15.65 -8.54
CA GLN A 118 -8.39 15.63 -9.02
C GLN A 118 -8.74 14.32 -9.73
N GLY A 119 -7.78 13.39 -9.90
CA GLY A 119 -7.98 12.14 -10.63
C GLY A 119 -8.20 12.31 -12.14
N THR A 120 -7.94 13.51 -12.67
CA THR A 120 -8.07 13.82 -14.10
C THR A 120 -6.85 13.36 -14.90
N ALA A 121 -5.72 13.07 -14.23
CA ALA A 121 -4.53 12.47 -14.83
C ALA A 121 -3.93 11.39 -13.92
N THR A 122 -3.31 10.37 -14.52
CA THR A 122 -2.63 9.28 -13.80
C THR A 122 -1.12 9.46 -13.92
N PRO A 123 -0.36 9.57 -12.81
CA PRO A 123 1.09 9.64 -12.85
C PRO A 123 1.71 8.32 -13.31
N THR A 124 2.87 8.42 -13.95
CA THR A 124 3.72 7.26 -14.25
C THR A 124 4.43 6.76 -13.00
N VAL A 125 4.95 5.52 -13.05
CA VAL A 125 5.70 4.90 -11.95
C VAL A 125 6.96 5.69 -11.61
N GLU A 126 7.61 6.31 -12.60
CA GLU A 126 8.78 7.15 -12.39
C GLU A 126 8.43 8.44 -11.66
N GLU A 127 7.33 9.09 -12.04
CA GLU A 127 6.83 10.31 -11.40
C GLU A 127 6.41 10.05 -9.94
N LEU A 128 5.75 8.93 -9.68
CA LEU A 128 5.43 8.49 -8.32
C LEU A 128 6.69 8.24 -7.49
N SER A 129 7.69 7.59 -8.08
CA SER A 129 8.96 7.30 -7.41
C SER A 129 9.72 8.59 -7.06
N ARG A 130 9.74 9.57 -7.98
CA ARG A 130 10.35 10.89 -7.74
C ARG A 130 9.61 11.67 -6.65
N LEU A 131 8.28 11.68 -6.70
CA LEU A 131 7.43 12.31 -5.70
C LEU A 131 7.69 11.74 -4.30
N PHE A 132 7.68 10.41 -4.18
CA PHE A 132 7.95 9.75 -2.91
C PHE A 132 9.35 10.07 -2.37
N ASN A 133 10.39 9.90 -3.20
CA ASN A 133 11.76 10.17 -2.79
C ASN A 133 11.95 11.62 -2.32
N GLN A 134 11.32 12.57 -3.01
CA GLN A 134 11.40 13.98 -2.66
C GLN A 134 10.69 14.31 -1.35
N VAL A 135 9.51 13.73 -1.11
CA VAL A 135 8.76 13.90 0.15
C VAL A 135 9.54 13.32 1.31
N VAL A 136 10.11 12.12 1.17
CA VAL A 136 10.94 11.49 2.19
C VAL A 136 12.18 12.33 2.48
N ALA A 137 12.88 12.81 1.43
CA ALA A 137 14.03 13.69 1.61
C ALA A 137 13.67 14.97 2.38
N LEU A 138 12.56 15.63 2.03
CA LEU A 138 12.09 16.85 2.70
C LEU A 138 11.66 16.60 4.15
N ALA A 139 10.99 15.48 4.42
CA ALA A 139 10.57 15.10 5.77
C ALA A 139 11.77 14.79 6.67
N LEU A 140 12.79 14.10 6.13
CA LEU A 140 14.03 13.84 6.84
C LEU A 140 14.83 15.13 7.06
N SER A 141 14.95 16.00 6.06
CA SER A 141 15.61 17.30 6.19
C SER A 141 14.90 18.23 7.18
N SER A 142 13.56 18.21 7.24
CA SER A 142 12.79 19.02 8.19
C SER A 142 13.03 18.62 9.65
N ARG A 143 13.38 17.36 9.92
CA ARG A 143 13.77 16.91 11.27
C ARG A 143 15.15 17.40 11.71
N HIS A 144 16.00 17.84 10.80
CA HIS A 144 17.34 18.35 11.09
C HIS A 144 17.41 19.88 11.21
N ALA A 145 16.32 20.61 10.93
CA ALA A 145 16.30 22.07 11.00
C ALA A 145 15.98 22.65 12.40
N ALA A 146 15.83 21.82 13.43
CA ALA A 146 15.54 22.23 14.81
C ALA A 146 16.78 22.30 15.71
N THR A 147 17.96 22.54 15.13
CA THR A 147 19.13 23.01 15.91
C THR A 147 19.64 24.28 15.25
N THR A 148 18.96 25.40 15.53
CA THR A 148 19.63 26.70 15.56
C THR A 148 20.75 26.58 16.61
N PRO A 149 22.04 26.66 16.26
CA PRO A 149 23.02 27.08 17.25
C PRO A 149 22.62 28.50 17.65
N GLU A 150 22.08 28.58 18.86
CA GLU A 150 22.24 29.67 19.81
C GLU A 150 22.88 30.92 19.21
N ALA A 151 22.08 31.98 19.08
CA ALA A 151 22.59 33.31 18.83
C ALA A 151 23.64 33.64 19.90
N GLU A 152 24.90 33.53 19.51
CA GLU A 152 26.06 34.00 20.24
C GLU A 152 25.85 35.50 20.51
N ASN A 153 25.38 35.83 21.71
CA ASN A 153 25.48 37.19 22.22
C ASN A 153 26.97 37.50 22.32
N PRO A 154 27.47 38.56 21.65
CA PRO A 154 28.87 38.94 21.79
C PRO A 154 29.12 39.32 23.26
N PRO A 155 30.23 38.88 23.88
CA PRO A 155 30.59 39.31 25.20
C PRO A 155 30.84 40.82 25.17
N THR A 156 30.04 41.54 25.95
CA THR A 156 30.24 42.96 26.25
C THR A 156 31.67 43.17 26.73
N GLN A 157 32.54 43.70 25.86
CA GLN A 157 33.79 44.30 26.29
C GLN A 157 33.44 45.54 27.12
N ALA A 158 33.56 45.43 28.44
CA ALA A 158 33.70 46.57 29.31
C ALA A 158 35.20 46.85 29.48
N THR A 159 35.68 47.81 28.71
CA THR A 159 36.92 48.55 28.95
C THR A 159 36.65 49.61 30.02
N ALA A 160 37.41 49.56 31.13
CA ALA A 160 37.90 50.66 31.99
C ALA A 160 37.98 50.22 33.45
#